data_AF-A0A4Q3VXL2-F1
#
_entry.id   AF-A0A4Q3VXL2-F1
#
_cell.length_a   1.000
_cell.length_b   1.000
_cell.length_c   1.000
_cell.angle_alpha   90.00
_cell.angle_beta   90.00
_cell.angle_gamma   90.00
#
_symmetry.space_group_name_H-M   'P 1'
#
loop_
_entity.id
_entity.type
_entity.pdbx_description
1 polymer ?
#
loop_
_entity_poly.entity_id
_entity_poly.type
_entity_poly.pdbx_seq_one_letter_code
_entity_poly.pdbx_strand_id
1 'polypeptide(L)' 'MALDPTPIRRCVCANITFEELQEAGVQSLEEAQERFGASTYCETCVPYILLMLKTGRTAFGLNWPPE' A
#
# COMPACT_ATOMS: atom_id res chain seq x y z
N MET A 1 -15.90 9.79 18.05
CA MET A 1 -15.06 8.80 17.36
C MET A 1 -14.16 9.59 16.42
N ALA A 2 -12.86 9.64 16.66
CA ALA A 2 -11.95 10.34 15.74
C ALA A 2 -11.76 9.47 14.49
N LEU A 3 -12.01 10.03 13.31
CA LEU A 3 -11.71 9.37 12.04
C LEU A 3 -10.19 9.34 11.87
N ASP A 4 -9.64 8.18 11.54
CA ASP A 4 -8.23 8.05 11.15
C ASP A 4 -8.01 8.88 9.88
N PRO A 5 -7.11 9.88 9.88
CA PRO A 5 -6.90 10.75 8.72
C PRO A 5 -6.16 10.06 7.58
N THR A 6 -5.52 8.91 7.82
CA THR A 6 -4.73 8.14 6.84
C THR A 6 -5.09 6.65 6.88
N PRO A 7 -6.35 6.28 6.61
CA PRO A 7 -6.82 4.91 6.83
C PRO A 7 -6.24 3.91 5.82
N ILE A 8 -5.66 4.39 4.71
CA ILE A 8 -5.14 3.56 3.62
C ILE A 8 -3.67 3.25 3.90
N ARG A 9 -3.42 2.08 4.49
CA ARG A 9 -2.07 1.65 4.93
C ARG A 9 -1.74 0.19 4.63
N ARG A 10 -2.63 -0.53 3.94
CA ARG A 10 -2.48 -1.97 3.71
C ARG A 10 -3.21 -2.46 2.46
N CYS A 11 -2.72 -3.53 1.88
CA CYS A 11 -3.51 -4.41 1.02
C CYS A 11 -4.44 -5.26 1.90
N VAL A 12 -5.76 -5.04 1.80
CA VAL A 12 -6.72 -5.77 2.63
C VAL A 12 -6.87 -7.24 2.20
N CYS A 13 -6.69 -7.55 0.91
CA CYS A 13 -6.85 -8.90 0.37
C CYS A 13 -5.71 -9.83 0.80
N ALA A 14 -4.47 -9.36 0.73
CA ALA A 14 -3.29 -10.08 1.18
C ALA A 14 -3.00 -9.89 2.68
N ASN A 15 -3.81 -9.07 3.36
CA ASN A 15 -3.63 -8.69 4.76
C ASN A 15 -2.19 -8.27 5.11
N ILE A 16 -1.60 -7.38 4.31
CA ILE A 16 -0.24 -6.87 4.50
C ILE A 16 -0.20 -5.35 4.42
N THR A 17 0.49 -4.73 5.37
CA THR A 17 0.68 -3.28 5.44
C THR A 17 1.76 -2.79 4.47
N PHE A 18 1.68 -1.52 4.11
CA PHE A 18 2.73 -0.88 3.32
C PHE A 18 4.03 -0.74 4.11
N GLU A 19 3.95 -0.64 5.44
CA GLU A 19 5.13 -0.67 6.33
C GLU A 19 5.84 -2.02 6.25
N GLU A 20 5.12 -3.14 6.36
CA GLU A 20 5.71 -4.49 6.20
C GLU A 20 6.35 -4.70 4.83
N LEU A 21 5.75 -4.19 3.75
CA LEU A 21 6.35 -4.25 2.41
C LEU A 21 7.66 -3.45 2.34
N GLN A 22 7.69 -2.27 2.97
CA GLN A 22 8.87 -1.42 3.03
C GLN A 22 9.99 -2.04 3.87
N GLU A 23 9.67 -2.57 5.06
CA GLU A 23 10.61 -3.26 5.94
C GLU A 23 11.19 -4.53 5.28
N ALA A 24 10.37 -5.22 4.47
CA ALA A 24 10.82 -6.36 3.68
C ALA A 24 11.68 -5.98 2.46
N GLY A 25 11.92 -4.70 2.23
CA GLY A 25 12.77 -4.19 1.15
C GLY A 25 12.17 -4.37 -0.24
N VAL A 26 10.84 -4.36 -0.37
CA VAL A 26 10.16 -4.45 -1.68
C VAL A 26 10.52 -3.24 -2.54
N GLN A 27 11.03 -3.47 -3.75
CA GLN A 27 11.45 -2.40 -4.67
C GLN A 27 10.55 -2.23 -5.90
N SER A 28 9.62 -3.15 -6.13
CA SER A 28 8.72 -3.12 -7.29
C SER A 28 7.32 -3.65 -6.95
N LEU A 29 6.33 -3.32 -7.79
CA LEU A 29 4.98 -3.88 -7.67
C LEU A 29 4.99 -5.39 -7.88
N GLU A 30 5.82 -5.87 -8.81
CA GLU A 30 6.00 -7.28 -9.12
C GLU A 30 6.54 -8.03 -7.88
N GLU A 31 7.54 -7.51 -7.19
CA GLU A 31 8.04 -8.11 -5.95
C GLU A 31 6.95 -8.16 -4.86
N ALA A 32 6.11 -7.12 -4.75
CA ALA A 32 4.98 -7.12 -3.81
C ALA A 32 3.95 -8.22 -4.15
N GLN A 33 3.72 -8.45 -5.44
CA GLN A 33 2.82 -9.50 -5.93
C GLN A 33 3.40 -10.89 -5.68
N GLU A 34 4.65 -11.13 -6.07
CA GLU A 34 5.28 -12.46 -5.98
C GLU A 34 5.56 -12.88 -4.54
N ARG A 35 6.07 -11.97 -3.70
CA ARG A 35 6.50 -12.31 -2.34
C ARG A 35 5.35 -12.29 -1.34
N PHE A 36 4.36 -11.43 -1.54
CA PHE A 36 3.32 -11.17 -0.54
C PHE A 36 1.88 -11.33 -1.06
N GLY A 37 1.69 -11.57 -2.35
CA GLY A 37 0.35 -11.64 -2.95
C GLY A 37 -0.38 -10.29 -2.96
N ALA A 38 0.28 -9.19 -2.60
CA ALA A 38 -0.32 -7.86 -2.64
C ALA A 38 -0.67 -7.51 -4.09
N SER A 39 -1.77 -6.79 -4.32
CA SER A 39 -2.20 -6.38 -5.67
C SER A 39 -2.45 -7.53 -6.67
N THR A 40 -2.85 -8.71 -6.20
CA THR A 40 -3.21 -9.85 -7.08
C THR A 40 -4.72 -10.12 -7.17
N TYR A 41 -5.52 -9.53 -6.26
CA TYR A 41 -6.97 -9.81 -6.17
C TYR A 41 -7.85 -8.66 -6.64
N CYS A 42 -7.97 -7.57 -5.86
CA CYS A 42 -8.82 -6.43 -6.21
C CYS A 42 -8.06 -5.25 -6.79
N GLU A 43 -6.73 -5.27 -6.69
CA GLU A 43 -5.81 -4.25 -7.25
C GLU A 43 -6.00 -2.80 -6.75
N THR A 44 -6.94 -2.54 -5.85
CA THR A 44 -7.20 -1.19 -5.30
C THR A 44 -6.03 -0.59 -4.52
N CYS A 45 -5.10 -1.43 -4.05
CA CYS A 45 -3.88 -1.00 -3.37
C CYS A 45 -2.72 -0.65 -4.32
N VAL A 46 -2.79 -0.98 -5.61
CA VAL A 46 -1.74 -0.72 -6.61
C VAL A 46 -1.25 0.73 -6.60
N PRO A 47 -2.10 1.76 -6.72
CA PRO A 47 -1.62 3.15 -6.74
C PRO A 47 -0.88 3.52 -5.46
N TYR A 48 -1.30 3.00 -4.31
CA TYR A 48 -0.67 3.27 -3.01
C TYR A 48 0.65 2.54 -2.84
N ILE A 49 0.79 1.31 -3.35
CA ILE A 49 2.08 0.59 -3.37
C ILE A 49 3.06 1.33 -4.29
N LEU A 50 2.64 1.76 -5.48
CA LEU A 50 3.50 2.55 -6.36
C LEU A 50 3.95 3.86 -5.71
N LEU A 51 3.07 4.50 -4.94
CA LEU A 51 3.42 5.71 -4.19
C LEU A 51 4.32 5.43 -3.00
N MET A 52 4.11 4.34 -2.29
CA MET A 52 5.01 3.87 -1.24
C MET A 52 6.40 3.64 -1.80
N LEU A 53 6.51 2.98 -2.96
CA LEU A 53 7.78 2.77 -3.66
C LEU A 53 8.44 4.09 -4.09
N LYS A 54 7.65 5.04 -4.58
CA LYS A 54 8.15 6.35 -5.05
C LYS A 54 8.54 7.30 -3.92
N THR A 55 7.79 7.32 -2.83
CA THR A 55 7.84 8.38 -1.80
C THR A 55 8.27 7.89 -0.42
N GLY A 56 8.30 6.58 -0.20
CA GLY A 56 8.52 5.96 1.10
C GLY A 56 7.34 6.06 2.07
N ARG A 57 6.21 6.69 1.70
CA ARG A 57 5.05 6.84 2.57
C ARG A 57 4.24 5.54 2.64
N THR A 58 3.82 5.16 3.84
CA THR A 58 3.10 3.90 4.12
C THR A 58 1.68 4.10 4.62
N ALA A 59 1.21 5.34 4.72
CA ALA A 59 -0.16 5.69 5.11
C ALA A 59 -0.69 6.88 4.29
N PHE A 60 -1.94 6.75 3.80
CA PHE A 60 -2.58 7.72 2.91
C PHE A 60 -4.01 8.04 3.35
N GLY A 61 -4.42 9.29 3.12
CA GLY A 61 -5.78 9.76 3.37
C GLY A 61 -6.77 9.33 2.29
N LEU A 62 -8.07 9.49 2.58
CA LEU A 62 -9.15 9.17 1.63
C LEU A 62 -9.21 10.14 0.44
N ASN A 63 -8.65 11.34 0.58
CA ASN A 63 -8.59 12.36 -0.46
C ASN A 63 -7.42 12.16 -1.44
N TRP A 64 -6.90 10.93 -1.52
CA TRP A 64 -5.75 10.59 -2.33
C TRP A 64 -6.16 9.72 -3.55
N PRO A 65 -5.62 9.96 -4.76
CA PRO A 65 -4.69 11.03 -5.13
C PRO A 65 -5.36 12.42 -5.06
N PRO A 66 -4.63 13.46 -4.62
CA PRO A 66 -5.17 14.82 -4.62
C PRO A 66 -5.43 15.22 -6.07
N GLU A 67 -6.63 15.76 -6.30
CA GLU A 67 -7.07 16.39 -7.56
C GLU A 67 -6.16 17.54 -8.00
#